data_AF-A0A2N2TGZ3-F1
#
_entry.id   AF-A0A2N2TGZ3-F1
#
_cell.length_a   1.000
_cell.length_b   1.000
_cell.length_c   1.000
_cell.angle_alpha   90.00
_cell.angle_beta   90.00
_cell.angle_gamma   90.00
#
_symmetry.space_group_name_H-M   'P 1'
#
loop_
_entity.id
_entity.type
_entity.pdbx_description
1 polymer ?
#
loop_
_entity_poly.entity_id
_entity_poly.type
_entity_poly.pdbx_seq_one_letter_code
_entity_poly.pdbx_strand_id
1 'polypeptide(L)' 'MSYTVLHVDGPPCRFLIFAADSQEELSELTERGLAKGWLPFADGTEPETGRLSVWLTKPDPA' A
#
# COMPACT_ATOMS: atom_id res chain seq x y z
N MET A 1 6.03 -18.39 -12.17
CA MET A 1 5.74 -17.25 -11.29
C MET A 1 5.63 -16.02 -12.18
N SER A 2 4.41 -15.50 -12.35
CA SER A 2 4.19 -14.25 -13.09
C SER A 2 4.25 -13.11 -12.10
N TYR A 3 5.12 -12.13 -12.33
CA TYR A 3 5.13 -10.88 -11.57
C TYR A 3 4.59 -9.77 -12.47
N THR A 4 3.69 -8.96 -11.92
CA THR A 4 3.21 -7.74 -12.57
C THR A 4 4.17 -6.62 -12.17
N VAL A 5 4.91 -6.07 -13.13
CA VAL A 5 5.70 -4.86 -12.91
C VAL A 5 4.75 -3.68 -12.95
N LEU A 6 4.51 -3.04 -11.81
CA LEU A 6 3.85 -1.75 -11.76
C LEU A 6 4.87 -0.68 -12.16
N HIS A 7 4.76 -0.18 -13.38
CA HIS A 7 5.44 1.05 -13.77
C HIS A 7 4.73 2.22 -13.08
N VAL A 8 5.37 2.77 -12.05
CA VAL A 8 4.87 3.95 -11.36
C VAL A 8 5.58 5.15 -11.97
N ASP A 9 4.91 5.82 -12.90
CA ASP A 9 5.39 7.08 -13.48
C ASP A 9 5.28 8.17 -12.40
N GLY A 10 6.43 8.63 -11.89
CA GLY A 10 6.48 9.67 -10.85
C GLY A 10 7.87 9.85 -10.23
N PRO A 11 8.05 10.88 -9.39
CA PRO A 11 9.27 11.03 -8.59
C PRO A 11 9.47 9.83 -7.65
N PRO A 12 10.72 9.58 -7.20
CA PRO A 12 11.01 8.51 -6.26
C PRO A 12 10.09 8.57 -5.05
N CYS A 13 9.51 7.43 -4.69
CA CYS A 13 8.61 7.31 -3.57
C CYS A 13 8.84 6.00 -2.82
N ARG A 14 8.54 6.03 -1.53
CA ARG A 14 8.45 4.84 -0.69
C ARG A 14 7.03 4.29 -0.75
N PHE A 15 6.93 2.98 -0.75
CA PHE A 15 5.68 2.24 -0.61
C PHE A 15 5.54 1.68 0.80
N LEU A 16 4.32 1.74 1.32
CA LEU A 16 3.90 1.05 2.53
C LEU A 16 2.69 0.19 2.15
N ILE A 17 2.82 -1.12 2.31
CA ILE A 17 1.76 -2.08 1.98
C ILE A 17 1.29 -2.69 3.29
N PHE A 18 0.01 -2.53 3.59
CA PHE A 18 -0.66 -3.25 4.67
C PHE A 18 -1.42 -4.42 4.06
N ALA A 19 -1.32 -5.60 4.66
CA ALA A 19 -2.15 -6.75 4.36
C ALA A 19 -2.74 -7.28 5.67
N ALA A 20 -4.03 -7.61 5.67
CA ALA A 20 -4.72 -8.06 6.86
C ALA A 20 -5.78 -9.13 6.55
N ASP A 21 -6.20 -9.85 7.59
CA ASP A 21 -7.23 -10.88 7.48
C ASP A 21 -8.66 -10.30 7.46
N SER A 22 -8.82 -9.01 7.77
CA SER A 22 -10.12 -8.33 7.78
C SER A 22 -10.06 -6.90 7.24
N GLN A 23 -11.21 -6.45 6.70
CA GLN A 23 -11.38 -5.08 6.22
C GLN A 23 -11.27 -4.04 7.35
N GLU A 24 -11.71 -4.39 8.55
CA GLU A 24 -11.66 -3.52 9.74
C GLU A 24 -10.21 -3.25 10.15
N GLU A 25 -9.39 -4.29 10.27
CA GLU A 25 -7.96 -4.16 10.57
C GLU A 25 -7.23 -3.35 9.49
N LEU A 26 -7.53 -3.58 8.20
CA LEU A 26 -6.98 -2.78 7.10
C LEU A 26 -7.36 -1.31 7.20
N SER A 27 -8.60 -1.02 7.57
CA SER A 27 -9.08 0.36 7.72
C SER A 27 -8.31 1.06 8.84
N GLU A 28 -8.13 0.42 10.00
CA GLU A 28 -7.34 0.97 11.11
C GLU A 28 -5.87 1.22 10.72
N LEU A 29 -5.23 0.26 10.04
CA LEU A 29 -3.84 0.40 9.59
C LEU A 29 -3.71 1.55 8.58
N THR A 30 -4.67 1.65 7.66
CA THR A 30 -4.73 2.70 6.65
C THR A 30 -4.85 4.07 7.31
N GLU A 31 -5.80 4.26 8.24
CA GLU A 31 -5.98 5.50 8.98
C GLU A 31 -4.70 5.94 9.72
N ARG A 32 -4.00 4.99 10.36
CA ARG A 32 -2.70 5.28 11.01
C ARG A 32 -1.62 5.69 10.01
N GLY A 33 -1.61 5.09 8.82
CA GLY A 33 -0.71 5.48 7.74
C GLY A 33 -0.98 6.92 7.26
N LEU A 34 -2.24 7.23 7.01
CA LEU A 34 -2.69 8.57 6.60
C LEU A 34 -2.32 9.63 7.65
N ALA A 35 -2.55 9.34 8.94
CA ALA A 35 -2.18 10.24 10.04
C ALA A 35 -0.66 10.52 10.12
N LYS A 36 0.19 9.64 9.58
CA LYS A 36 1.65 9.81 9.48
C LYS A 36 2.10 10.48 8.17
N GLY A 37 1.16 11.00 7.40
CA GLY A 37 1.41 11.69 6.13
C GLY A 37 1.81 10.75 5.00
N TRP A 38 1.33 9.51 5.01
CA TRP A 38 1.32 8.67 3.82
C TRP A 38 0.09 8.99 2.98
N LEU A 39 0.16 8.76 1.67
CA LEU A 39 -0.87 9.09 0.70
C LEU A 39 -1.49 7.81 0.11
N PRO A 40 -2.81 7.75 -0.14
CA PRO A 40 -3.43 6.63 -0.83
C PRO A 40 -2.80 6.39 -2.20
N PHE A 41 -2.62 5.12 -2.57
CA PHE A 41 -2.13 4.75 -3.90
C PHE A 41 -3.03 3.72 -4.58
N ALA A 42 -3.23 2.55 -3.95
CA ALA A 42 -4.04 1.49 -4.52
C ALA A 42 -4.55 0.53 -3.44
N ASP A 43 -5.66 -0.14 -3.74
CA ASP A 43 -6.14 -1.30 -2.99
C ASP A 43 -5.89 -2.56 -3.84
N GLY A 44 -5.67 -3.71 -3.19
CA GLY A 44 -5.38 -4.95 -3.89
C GLY A 44 -5.40 -6.17 -2.99
N THR A 45 -4.79 -7.26 -3.47
CA THR A 45 -4.62 -8.50 -2.71
C THR A 45 -3.17 -8.98 -2.71
N GLU A 46 -2.70 -9.49 -1.57
CA GLU A 46 -1.38 -10.10 -1.46
C GLU A 46 -1.35 -11.41 -2.28
N PRO A 47 -0.43 -11.57 -3.23
CA PRO A 47 -0.44 -12.72 -4.14
C PRO A 47 -0.21 -14.08 -3.46
N GLU A 48 0.54 -14.10 -2.34
CA GLU A 48 0.92 -15.34 -1.67
C GLU A 48 -0.18 -15.89 -0.75
N THR A 49 -0.92 -14.99 -0.10
CA THR A 49 -1.94 -15.37 0.90
C THR A 49 -3.36 -15.10 0.43
N GLY A 50 -3.55 -14.27 -0.60
CA GLY A 50 -4.85 -13.78 -1.04
C GLY A 50 -5.48 -12.73 -0.11
N ARG A 51 -4.76 -12.27 0.92
CA ARG A 51 -5.24 -11.27 1.87
C ARG A 51 -5.54 -9.96 1.19
N LEU A 52 -6.56 -9.26 1.69
CA LEU A 52 -6.81 -7.87 1.29
C LEU A 52 -5.58 -7.03 1.64
N SER A 53 -5.28 -6.03 0.82
CA SER A 53 -4.16 -5.13 1.03
C SER A 53 -4.46 -3.71 0.59
N VAL A 54 -3.87 -2.74 1.29
CA VAL A 54 -3.92 -1.31 0.97
C VAL A 54 -2.50 -0.78 0.85
N TRP A 55 -2.26 -0.04 -0.21
CA TRP A 55 -0.95 0.44 -0.61
C TRP A 55 -0.93 1.95 -0.50
N LEU A 56 0.03 2.46 0.24
CA LEU A 56 0.24 3.87 0.47
C LEU A 56 1.61 4.28 -0.05
N THR A 57 1.74 5.54 -0.45
CA THR A 57 3.00 6.13 -0.93
C THR A 57 3.42 7.31 -0.09
N LYS A 58 4.72 7.57 -0.07
CA LYS A 58 5.28 8.81 0.46
C LYS A 58 6.40 9.29 -0.46
N PRO A 59 6.37 10.53 -0.94
CA PRO A 59 7.47 11.08 -1.72
C PRO A 59 8.77 10.99 -0.93
N ASP A 60 9.87 10.68 -1.61
CA ASP A 60 11.17 10.85 -1.00
C ASP A 60 11.50 12.33 -0.91
N PRO A 61 11.99 12.82 0.25
CA PRO A 61 12.52 14.15 0.33
C PRO A 61 13.70 14.26 -0.64
N ALA A 62 13.70 15.30 -1.46
CA ALA A 62 14.77 15.62 -2.41
C ALA A 62 16.13 15.83 -1.71
#